data_AF-A0A371HEU7-F1
#
_entry.id   AF-A0A371HEU7-F1
#
_cell.length_a   1.000
_cell.length_b   1.000
_cell.length_c   1.000
_cell.angle_alpha   90.00
_cell.angle_beta   90.00
_cell.angle_gamma   90.00
#
_symmetry.space_group_name_H-M   'P 1'
#
loop_
_entity.id
_entity.type
_entity.pdbx_description
1 polymer ?
#
loop_
_entity_poly.entity_id
_entity_poly.type
_entity_poly.pdbx_seq_one_letter_code
_entity_poly.pdbx_strand_id
1 'polypeptide(L)'
;GALYGFMGERVPIKRTIKLDTVFREWSGVRTIPVFYTVVDAEASYNIIMGRAALNQLGAVVSMYHLCMKFSVSHEVGSVWADSRVAQRFYEGSLRVGGSPPRSIVNVLDLDLRCLYENERSHPVEDVKKVQIGPLETHLTKIGAPLGP
;
A
#
# COMPACT_ATOMS: atom_id res chain seq x y z
N GLY A 1 -0.59 -10.47 23.43
CA GLY A 1 -0.99 -9.07 23.17
C GLY A 1 -1.98 -9.01 22.02
N ALA A 2 -2.52 -7.83 21.69
CA ALA A 2 -3.38 -7.63 20.53
C ALA A 2 -2.98 -6.35 19.80
N LEU A 3 -3.20 -6.31 18.49
CA LEU A 3 -3.15 -5.08 17.70
C LEU A 3 -4.51 -4.40 17.74
N TYR A 4 -4.50 -3.07 17.86
CA TYR A 4 -5.68 -2.22 17.85
C TYR A 4 -5.59 -1.25 16.67
N GLY A 5 -6.71 -1.03 15.98
CA GLY A 5 -6.78 -0.16 14.81
C GLY A 5 -6.30 -0.80 13.51
N PHE A 6 -5.89 -2.07 13.55
CA PHE A 6 -5.67 -2.87 12.35
C PHE A 6 -7.03 -3.44 11.89
N MET A 7 -7.43 -3.14 10.66
CA MET A 7 -8.75 -3.49 10.10
C MET A 7 -9.96 -2.96 10.90
N GLY A 8 -9.77 -1.93 11.73
CA GLY A 8 -10.84 -1.41 12.60
C GLY A 8 -11.21 -2.33 13.77
N GLU A 9 -10.50 -3.44 13.95
CA GLU A 9 -10.79 -4.46 14.94
C GLU A 9 -9.62 -4.68 15.92
N ARG A 10 -9.88 -5.50 16.94
CA ARG A 10 -8.87 -6.01 17.86
C ARG A 10 -8.37 -7.35 17.33
N VAL A 11 -7.15 -7.38 16.79
CA VAL A 11 -6.57 -8.60 16.22
C VAL A 11 -5.56 -9.23 17.18
N PRO A 12 -5.76 -10.49 17.64
CA PRO A 12 -4.81 -11.17 18.51
C PRO A 12 -3.45 -11.38 17.86
N ILE A 13 -2.38 -11.11 18.62
CA ILE A 13 -1.01 -11.41 18.17
C ILE A 13 -0.74 -12.89 18.44
N LYS A 14 -0.39 -13.65 17.40
CA LYS A 14 0.01 -15.06 17.53
C LYS A 14 1.42 -15.17 18.11
N ARG A 15 2.36 -14.39 17.57
CA ARG A 15 3.76 -14.35 18.03
C ARG A 15 4.50 -13.14 17.47
N THR A 16 5.68 -12.86 18.02
CA THR A 16 6.67 -11.97 17.42
C THR A 16 7.87 -12.80 16.99
N ILE A 17 8.35 -12.58 15.77
CA ILE A 17 9.52 -13.26 15.21
C ILE A 17 10.55 -12.24 14.76
N LYS A 18 11.83 -12.56 14.92
CA LYS A 18 12.93 -11.77 14.35
C LYS A 18 13.32 -12.42 13.02
N LEU A 19 13.28 -11.67 11.94
CA LEU A 19 13.72 -12.12 10.62
C LEU A 19 14.73 -11.13 10.05
N ASP A 20 15.70 -11.65 9.32
CA ASP A 20 16.58 -10.83 8.49
C ASP A 20 15.87 -10.55 7.16
N THR A 21 15.50 -9.29 6.97
CA THR A 21 14.75 -8.84 5.80
C THR A 21 15.71 -8.29 4.76
N VAL A 22 15.70 -8.93 3.60
CA VAL A 22 16.59 -8.64 2.49
C VAL A 22 15.90 -7.71 1.49
N PHE A 23 16.51 -6.56 1.25
CA PHE A 23 16.13 -5.59 0.22
C PHE A 23 17.16 -5.68 -0.89
N ARG A 24 16.71 -6.05 -2.09
CA ARG A 24 17.59 -6.28 -3.24
C ARG A 24 17.24 -5.33 -4.36
N GLU A 25 18.27 -4.77 -4.97
CA GLU A 25 18.23 -4.01 -6.21
C GLU A 25 19.39 -4.47 -7.10
N TRP A 26 19.40 -4.06 -8.37
CA TRP A 26 20.53 -4.31 -9.27
C TRP A 26 21.87 -3.83 -8.70
N SER A 27 21.86 -2.72 -7.95
CA SER A 27 23.01 -2.09 -7.29
C SER A 27 23.55 -2.85 -6.07
N GLY A 28 22.79 -3.82 -5.55
CA GLY A 28 23.25 -4.64 -4.43
C GLY A 28 22.14 -5.09 -3.49
N VAL A 29 22.55 -5.63 -2.36
CA VAL A 29 21.66 -6.19 -1.34
C VAL A 29 21.89 -5.47 -0.02
N ARG A 30 20.81 -5.12 0.65
CA ARG A 30 20.82 -4.65 2.03
C ARG A 30 19.92 -5.51 2.89
N THR A 31 20.47 -6.00 3.99
CA THR A 31 19.73 -6.84 4.94
C THR A 31 19.64 -6.12 6.27
N ILE A 32 18.44 -6.04 6.85
CA ILE A 32 18.23 -5.53 8.21
C ILE A 32 17.44 -6.53 9.06
N PRO A 33 17.79 -6.72 10.33
CA PRO A 33 16.96 -7.51 11.24
C PRO A 33 15.70 -6.73 11.60
N VAL A 34 14.52 -7.35 11.41
CA VAL A 34 13.21 -6.76 11.71
C VAL A 34 12.42 -7.69 12.63
N PHE A 35 11.78 -7.11 13.65
CA PHE A 35 10.82 -7.82 14.49
C PHE A 35 9.42 -7.74 13.87
N TYR A 36 8.89 -8.86 13.43
CA TYR A 36 7.55 -8.98 12.86
C TYR A 36 6.57 -9.51 13.89
N THR A 37 5.44 -8.82 14.02
CA THR A 37 4.28 -9.31 14.76
C THR A 37 3.41 -10.13 13.81
N VAL A 38 3.30 -11.43 14.07
CA VAL A 38 2.49 -12.35 13.28
C VAL A 38 1.07 -12.36 13.82
N VAL A 39 0.13 -12.06 12.94
CA VAL A 39 -1.31 -12.15 13.18
C VAL A 39 -1.94 -13.09 12.17
N ASP A 40 -3.14 -13.55 12.49
CA ASP A 40 -3.95 -14.44 11.68
C ASP A 40 -5.22 -13.67 11.34
N ALA A 41 -5.20 -13.05 10.16
CA ALA A 41 -6.22 -12.11 9.71
C ALA A 41 -6.31 -12.17 8.18
N GLU A 42 -7.53 -12.11 7.65
CA GLU A 42 -7.78 -11.96 6.22
C GLU A 42 -7.52 -10.51 5.81
N ALA A 43 -6.31 -10.22 5.35
CA ALA A 43 -5.91 -8.89 4.91
C ALA A 43 -5.47 -8.91 3.44
N SER A 44 -5.63 -7.77 2.76
CA SER A 44 -5.11 -7.56 1.40
C SER A 44 -3.58 -7.41 1.33
N TYR A 45 -2.90 -7.46 2.48
CA TYR A 45 -1.45 -7.30 2.61
C TYR A 45 -0.85 -8.43 3.45
N ASN A 46 0.27 -8.97 2.99
CA ASN A 46 1.01 -10.01 3.72
C ASN A 46 1.96 -9.42 4.78
N ILE A 47 2.46 -8.20 4.55
CA ILE A 47 3.46 -7.54 5.40
C ILE A 47 3.15 -6.06 5.47
N ILE A 48 3.17 -5.51 6.68
CA ILE A 48 3.15 -4.06 6.93
C ILE A 48 4.49 -3.70 7.55
N MET A 49 5.28 -2.90 6.84
CA MET A 49 6.51 -2.36 7.38
C MET A 49 6.26 -1.03 8.08
N GLY A 50 6.48 -1.03 9.38
CA GLY A 50 6.39 0.18 10.20
C GLY A 50 7.60 1.10 10.03
N ARG A 51 7.46 2.32 10.57
CA ARG A 51 8.53 3.35 10.56
C ARG A 51 9.84 2.86 11.17
N ALA A 52 9.80 2.01 12.20
CA ALA A 52 11.02 1.49 12.82
C ALA A 52 11.93 0.74 11.83
N ALA A 53 11.34 -0.17 11.04
CA ALA A 53 12.07 -0.92 10.02
C ALA A 53 12.54 0.00 8.87
N LEU A 54 11.68 0.91 8.42
CA LEU A 54 12.02 1.88 7.36
C LEU A 54 13.16 2.82 7.79
N ASN A 55 13.15 3.31 9.02
CA ASN A 55 14.19 4.17 9.56
C ASN A 55 15.51 3.42 9.72
N GLN A 56 15.47 2.16 10.17
CA GLN A 56 16.65 1.29 10.24
C GLN A 56 17.23 0.99 8.84
N LEU A 57 16.37 0.89 7.84
CA LEU A 57 16.75 0.83 6.42
C LEU A 57 17.23 2.20 5.89
N GLY A 58 17.10 3.31 6.62
CA GLY A 58 17.36 4.65 6.08
C GLY A 58 16.56 4.93 4.82
N ALA A 59 15.31 4.43 4.78
CA ALA A 59 14.48 4.46 3.60
C ALA A 59 13.70 5.79 3.49
N VAL A 60 13.57 6.28 2.26
CA VAL A 60 12.69 7.40 1.91
C VAL A 60 11.56 6.86 1.04
N VAL A 61 10.34 6.98 1.53
CA VAL A 61 9.13 6.50 0.83
C VAL A 61 8.42 7.69 0.21
N SER A 62 8.16 7.60 -1.08
CA SER A 62 7.37 8.55 -1.85
C SER A 62 6.07 7.89 -2.30
N MET A 63 4.96 8.25 -1.65
CA MET A 63 3.63 7.75 -2.02
C MET A 63 3.22 8.19 -3.42
N TYR A 64 3.55 9.43 -3.82
CA TYR A 64 3.22 9.96 -5.14
C TYR A 64 3.81 9.11 -6.28
N HIS A 65 5.09 8.76 -6.15
CA HIS A 65 5.81 7.92 -7.11
C HIS A 65 5.68 6.41 -6.85
N LEU A 66 4.93 6.01 -5.80
CA LEU A 66 4.84 4.62 -5.35
C LEU A 66 6.21 3.94 -5.23
N CYS A 67 7.19 4.66 -4.68
CA CYS A 67 8.60 4.26 -4.65
C CYS A 67 9.20 4.40 -3.26
N MET A 68 10.06 3.46 -2.88
CA MET A 68 10.89 3.52 -1.69
C MET A 68 12.37 3.46 -2.08
N LYS A 69 13.15 4.45 -1.68
CA LYS A 69 14.61 4.48 -1.88
C LYS A 69 15.35 4.19 -0.59
N PHE A 70 16.51 3.55 -0.67
CA PHE A 70 17.37 3.27 0.48
C PHE A 70 18.84 3.23 0.04
N SER A 71 19.76 3.53 0.95
CA SER A 71 21.19 3.44 0.66
C SER A 71 21.65 1.97 0.63
N VAL A 72 22.47 1.64 -0.38
CA VAL A 72 23.13 0.34 -0.55
C VAL A 72 24.60 0.61 -0.84
N SER A 73 25.46 0.46 0.18
CA SER A 73 26.89 0.80 0.06
C SER A 73 27.10 2.22 -0.48
N HIS A 74 27.60 2.37 -1.71
CA HIS A 74 27.85 3.65 -2.38
C HIS A 74 26.75 4.07 -3.37
N GLU A 75 25.67 3.29 -3.47
CA GLU A 75 24.58 3.50 -4.42
C GLU A 75 23.21 3.61 -3.71
N VAL A 76 22.18 3.95 -4.47
CA VAL A 76 20.80 4.04 -3.97
C VAL A 76 19.97 2.91 -4.58
N GLY A 77 19.46 2.03 -3.73
CA GLY A 77 18.47 1.03 -4.10
C GLY A 77 17.07 1.65 -4.18
N SER A 78 16.20 1.13 -5.06
CA SER A 78 14.83 1.63 -5.24
C SER A 78 13.83 0.48 -5.39
N VAL A 79 12.86 0.38 -4.50
CA VAL A 79 11.73 -0.56 -4.62
C VAL A 79 10.52 0.21 -5.12
N TRP A 80 9.88 -0.29 -6.16
CA TRP A 80 8.67 0.30 -6.75
C TRP A 80 7.46 -0.58 -6.47
N ALA A 81 6.32 0.04 -6.21
CA ALA A 81 5.05 -0.67 -6.12
C ALA A 81 4.32 -0.63 -7.47
N ASP A 82 3.78 -1.77 -7.90
CA ASP A 82 2.90 -1.84 -9.07
C ASP A 82 1.44 -1.65 -8.61
N SER A 83 0.89 -0.48 -8.94
CA SER A 83 -0.49 -0.14 -8.62
C SER A 83 -1.51 -1.05 -9.30
N ARG A 84 -1.23 -1.57 -10.50
CA ARG A 84 -2.14 -2.44 -11.26
C ARG A 84 -2.19 -3.83 -10.63
N VAL A 85 -1.04 -4.35 -10.21
CA VAL A 85 -0.98 -5.62 -9.48
C VAL A 85 -1.70 -5.47 -8.14
N ALA A 86 -1.41 -4.39 -7.39
CA ALA A 86 -2.10 -4.11 -6.14
C ALA A 86 -3.62 -3.98 -6.33
N GLN A 87 -4.06 -3.29 -7.40
CA GLN A 87 -5.46 -3.14 -7.75
C GLN A 87 -6.12 -4.48 -8.07
N ARG A 88 -5.50 -5.32 -8.90
CA ARG A 88 -6.03 -6.66 -9.23
C ARG A 88 -6.15 -7.55 -7.99
N PHE A 89 -5.18 -7.50 -7.09
CA PHE A 89 -5.25 -8.24 -5.81
C PHE A 89 -6.35 -7.70 -4.91
N TYR A 90 -6.51 -6.38 -4.83
CA TYR A 90 -7.58 -5.74 -4.08
C TYR A 90 -8.96 -6.13 -4.63
N GLU A 91 -9.18 -5.99 -5.94
CA GLU A 91 -10.40 -6.42 -6.62
C GLU A 91 -10.68 -7.91 -6.43
N GLY A 92 -9.65 -8.75 -6.51
CA GLY A 92 -9.75 -10.18 -6.23
C GLY A 92 -10.17 -10.47 -4.79
N SER A 93 -9.64 -9.73 -3.81
CA SER A 93 -9.99 -9.89 -2.39
C SER A 93 -11.43 -9.45 -2.07
N LEU A 94 -12.01 -8.55 -2.87
CA LEU A 94 -13.40 -8.11 -2.72
C LEU A 94 -14.42 -9.07 -3.34
N ARG A 95 -13.99 -10.02 -4.19
CA ARG A 95 -14.89 -10.99 -4.82
C ARG A 95 -15.26 -12.09 -3.82
N VAL A 96 -16.50 -12.05 -3.35
CA VAL A 96 -17.10 -13.08 -2.48
C VAL A 96 -17.04 -14.44 -3.18
N GLY A 97 -16.22 -15.37 -2.67
CA GLY A 97 -16.13 -16.76 -3.12
C GLY A 97 -14.87 -17.15 -3.91
N GLY A 98 -13.90 -16.26 -4.10
CA GLY A 98 -12.61 -16.60 -4.73
C GLY A 98 -11.53 -16.99 -3.72
N SER A 99 -10.95 -18.20 -3.84
CA SER A 99 -9.72 -18.55 -3.11
C SER A 99 -8.64 -17.51 -3.42
N PRO A 100 -7.90 -16.99 -2.42
CA PRO A 100 -6.77 -16.14 -2.70
C PRO A 100 -5.76 -16.93 -3.55
N PRO A 101 -5.23 -16.35 -4.65
CA PRO A 101 -4.16 -16.99 -5.39
C PRO A 101 -2.99 -17.19 -4.44
N ARG A 102 -2.42 -18.41 -4.41
CA ARG A 102 -1.24 -18.75 -3.61
C ARG A 102 -0.15 -17.70 -3.86
N SER A 103 0.06 -16.81 -2.90
CA SER A 103 0.93 -15.66 -3.09
C SER A 103 2.39 -16.10 -2.93
N ILE A 104 3.10 -16.19 -4.06
CA ILE A 104 4.55 -16.07 -4.07
C ILE A 104 4.84 -14.60 -3.68
N VAL A 105 5.80 -14.39 -2.77
CA VAL A 105 6.25 -13.06 -2.37
C VAL A 105 6.88 -12.41 -3.61
N ASN A 106 6.08 -11.70 -4.40
CA ASN A 106 6.55 -11.09 -5.64
C ASN A 106 7.37 -9.85 -5.30
N VAL A 107 8.69 -9.96 -5.47
CA VAL A 107 9.56 -8.81 -5.70
C VAL A 107 9.22 -8.33 -7.11
N LEU A 108 8.51 -7.21 -7.22
CA LEU A 108 8.11 -6.66 -8.50
C LEU A 108 9.27 -5.83 -9.06
N ASP A 109 9.96 -6.45 -10.01
CA ASP A 109 10.85 -5.82 -10.97
C ASP A 109 10.01 -5.28 -12.15
N LEU A 110 10.34 -4.07 -12.61
CA LEU A 110 10.40 -3.64 -14.03
C LEU A 110 9.78 -2.27 -14.39
N ASP A 111 10.59 -1.60 -15.22
CA ASP A 111 10.50 -0.32 -15.96
C ASP A 111 9.12 0.32 -16.20
N LEU A 112 9.01 1.59 -15.79
CA LEU A 112 7.81 2.43 -15.85
C LEU A 112 7.93 3.49 -16.95
N ARG A 113 7.39 3.17 -18.13
CA ARG A 113 6.97 4.19 -19.09
C ARG A 113 5.56 3.85 -19.57
N CYS A 114 4.63 4.79 -19.33
CA CYS A 114 3.43 5.03 -20.15
C CYS A 114 2.01 4.61 -19.70
N LEU A 115 1.59 4.60 -18.42
CA LEU A 115 0.15 4.43 -18.12
C LEU A 115 -0.38 5.22 -16.90
N TYR A 116 -0.32 6.56 -16.95
CA TYR A 116 -0.90 7.42 -15.90
C TYR A 116 -1.95 8.42 -16.38
N GLU A 117 -2.61 8.19 -17.51
CA GLU A 117 -3.54 9.21 -18.03
C GLU A 117 -5.04 8.90 -17.90
N ASN A 118 -5.52 7.68 -17.59
CA ASN A 118 -6.92 7.40 -17.98
C ASN A 118 -7.89 6.68 -17.04
N GLU A 119 -7.68 6.60 -15.72
CA GLU A 119 -8.77 6.06 -14.88
C GLU A 119 -8.84 6.70 -13.50
N ARG A 120 -9.47 7.89 -13.46
CA ARG A 120 -9.93 8.47 -12.20
C ARG A 120 -11.17 7.71 -11.75
N SER A 121 -11.06 6.96 -10.65
CA SER A 121 -12.18 6.24 -10.05
C SER A 121 -13.31 7.21 -9.67
N HIS A 122 -14.54 6.80 -9.98
CA HIS A 122 -15.74 7.59 -9.70
C HIS A 122 -16.21 7.29 -8.27
N PRO A 123 -16.71 8.30 -7.52
CA PRO A 123 -17.23 8.07 -6.18
C PRO A 123 -18.40 7.09 -6.20
N VAL A 124 -18.42 6.18 -5.22
CA VAL A 124 -19.46 5.14 -5.02
C VAL A 124 -20.77 5.73 -4.46
N GLU A 125 -20.69 6.91 -3.83
CA GLU A 125 -21.82 7.57 -3.17
C GLU A 125 -22.39 8.71 -4.00
N ASP A 126 -23.66 9.04 -3.75
CA ASP A 126 -24.31 10.19 -4.37
C ASP A 126 -23.61 11.49 -3.98
N VAL A 127 -23.31 12.32 -4.98
CA VAL A 127 -22.61 13.59 -4.81
C VAL A 127 -23.48 14.76 -5.24
N LYS A 128 -23.54 15.79 -4.40
CA LYS A 128 -24.17 17.07 -4.73
C LYS A 128 -23.14 18.03 -5.29
N LYS A 129 -23.47 18.71 -6.40
CA LYS A 129 -22.65 19.79 -6.94
C LYS A 129 -22.89 21.07 -6.15
N VAL A 130 -21.82 21.74 -5.74
CA VAL A 130 -21.86 23.01 -4.99
C VAL A 130 -21.00 24.04 -5.71
N GLN A 131 -21.58 25.22 -5.91
CA GLN A 131 -20.93 26.38 -6.49
C GLN A 131 -20.00 27.04 -5.47
N ILE A 132 -18.69 27.09 -5.76
CA ILE A 132 -17.71 27.76 -4.89
C ILE A 132 -17.36 29.16 -5.41
N GLY A 133 -17.54 29.41 -6.71
CA GLY A 133 -17.13 30.67 -7.33
C GLY A 133 -18.24 31.40 -8.10
N PRO A 134 -17.96 32.60 -8.62
CA PRO A 134 -18.92 33.39 -9.39
C PRO A 134 -19.16 32.88 -10.82
N LEU A 135 -18.31 31.97 -11.32
CA LEU A 135 -18.41 31.38 -12.66
C LEU A 135 -19.08 30.02 -12.60
N GLU A 136 -20.01 29.71 -13.50
CA GLU A 136 -20.75 28.42 -13.53
C GLU A 136 -19.85 27.17 -13.63
N THR A 137 -18.59 27.34 -14.01
CA THR A 137 -17.59 26.26 -14.06
C THR A 137 -16.93 25.98 -12.70
N HIS A 138 -17.11 26.83 -11.70
CA HIS A 138 -16.53 26.70 -10.37
C HIS A 138 -17.40 25.83 -9.46
N LEU A 139 -17.60 24.58 -9.88
CA LEU A 139 -18.39 23.57 -9.15
C LEU A 139 -17.46 22.56 -8.47
N THR A 140 -17.77 22.24 -7.21
CA THR A 140 -17.21 21.07 -6.52
C THR A 140 -18.28 20.00 -6.30
N LYS A 141 -17.87 18.77 -6.01
CA LYS A 141 -18.77 17.66 -5.64
C LYS A 141 -18.55 17.33 -4.16
N ILE A 142 -19.61 17.40 -3.35
CA ILE A 142 -19.60 16.97 -1.95
C ILE A 142 -20.51 15.75 -1.79
N GLY A 143 -20.17 14.85 -0.87
CA GLY A 143 -21.03 13.70 -0.54
C GLY A 143 -22.41 14.16 -0.06
N ALA A 144 -23.47 13.54 -0.56
CA ALA A 144 -24.82 13.82 -0.11
C ALA A 144 -25.02 13.32 1.33
N PRO A 145 -25.70 14.07 2.21
CA PRO A 145 -26.06 13.57 3.53
C PRO A 145 -27.01 12.37 3.38
N LEU A 146 -26.76 11.31 4.13
CA LEU A 146 -27.72 10.23 4.31
C LEU A 146 -28.95 10.83 5.01
N GLY A 147 -30.14 10.58 4.46
CA GLY A 147 -31.40 11.01 5.08
C GLY A 147 -31.54 10.46 6.52
N PRO A 148 -32.46 11.03 7.32
CA PRO A 148 -32.66 10.61 8.72
C PRO A 148 -33.11 9.15 8.86
#